data_AF-A0A4Y9MND2-F1
#
_entry.id   AF-A0A4Y9MND2-F1
#
_cell.length_a   1.000
_cell.length_b   1.000
_cell.length_c   1.000
_cell.angle_alpha   90.00
_cell.angle_beta   90.00
_cell.angle_gamma   90.00
#
_symmetry.space_group_name_H-M   'P 1'
#
loop_
_entity.id
_entity.type
_entity.pdbx_description
1 polymer ?
#
loop_
_entity_poly.entity_id
_entity_poly.type
_entity_poly.pdbx_seq_one_letter_code
_entity_poly.pdbx_strand_id
1 'polypeptide(L)'
;MAQRPEQLVELLAEAEPFLAREAGVSGATRRRGLVLVHDLAGEFDAASAGALAGAHLLAALPQQVIARFDADSLVDYRGHRPRMTFHGDRYESFSAPEIQLYALEDDAGEPFLLLHGVEPDFAWERFVAAVGGLVERLGVTSVVALQAIPMPVPHTRPVTVTAHATRRALIEELREAAEAHRTEVDEQIARSPENTAVVASLEQQYDQFTAGREGRDLLGDVAEVPSGEEIGAEFERFLAEQERHRGE
;
A
#
# COMPACT_ATOMS: atom_id res chain seq x y z
N MET A 1 -19.11 12.98 23.97
CA MET A 1 -19.78 12.17 22.94
C MET A 1 -18.70 11.42 22.18
N ALA A 2 -18.86 10.12 21.92
CA ALA A 2 -17.94 9.41 21.03
C ALA A 2 -18.10 9.98 19.61
N GLN A 3 -16.99 10.39 19.00
CA GLN A 3 -16.98 10.88 17.62
C GLN A 3 -17.16 9.70 16.68
N ARG A 4 -18.15 9.75 15.78
CA ARG A 4 -18.48 8.61 14.93
C ARG A 4 -17.60 8.60 13.67
N PRO A 5 -17.16 7.42 13.17
CA PRO A 5 -16.32 7.33 11.97
C PRO A 5 -16.96 7.96 10.73
N GLU A 6 -18.27 7.78 10.54
CA GLU A 6 -19.02 8.33 9.39
C GLU A 6 -19.03 9.86 9.34
N GLN A 7 -18.68 10.55 10.44
CA GLN A 7 -18.56 12.00 10.47
C GLN A 7 -17.22 12.50 9.92
N LEU A 8 -16.25 11.62 9.65
CA LEU A 8 -14.98 11.99 9.00
C LEU A 8 -15.08 12.06 7.50
N VAL A 9 -16.12 11.51 6.88
CA VAL A 9 -16.21 11.36 5.43
C VAL A 9 -17.52 11.92 4.90
N GLU A 10 -17.40 12.82 3.94
CA GLU A 10 -18.49 13.27 3.09
C GLU A 10 -18.52 12.40 1.83
N LEU A 11 -19.64 11.71 1.58
CA LEU A 11 -19.87 11.03 0.31
C LEU A 11 -20.53 12.00 -0.68
N LEU A 12 -20.00 12.00 -1.90
CA LEU A 12 -20.48 12.84 -2.98
C LEU A 12 -21.48 12.07 -3.86
N ALA A 13 -22.19 12.78 -4.75
CA ALA A 13 -23.24 12.20 -5.60
C ALA A 13 -22.68 11.16 -6.59
N GLU A 14 -21.43 11.33 -6.97
CA GLU A 14 -20.65 10.47 -7.86
C GLU A 14 -20.45 9.05 -7.28
N ALA A 15 -20.68 8.86 -5.98
CA ALA A 15 -20.67 7.53 -5.35
C ALA A 15 -21.93 6.69 -5.65
N GLU A 16 -23.03 7.31 -6.09
CA GLU A 16 -24.35 6.66 -6.23
C GLU A 16 -24.33 5.40 -7.12
N PRO A 17 -23.63 5.36 -8.27
CA PRO A 17 -23.57 4.14 -9.09
C PRO A 17 -23.00 2.94 -8.31
N PHE A 18 -21.99 3.16 -7.46
CA PHE A 18 -21.37 2.11 -6.65
C PHE A 18 -22.29 1.65 -5.51
N LEU A 19 -22.98 2.60 -4.87
CA LEU A 19 -23.96 2.32 -3.82
C LEU A 19 -25.17 1.54 -4.38
N ALA A 20 -25.72 1.97 -5.51
CA ALA A 20 -26.82 1.30 -6.18
C ALA A 20 -26.42 -0.12 -6.65
N ARG A 21 -25.19 -0.28 -7.14
CA ARG A 21 -24.62 -1.57 -7.49
C ARG A 21 -24.60 -2.53 -6.30
N GLU A 22 -24.05 -2.11 -5.15
CA GLU A 22 -23.99 -2.97 -3.95
C GLU A 22 -25.39 -3.23 -3.37
N ALA A 23 -26.29 -2.24 -3.37
CA ALA A 23 -27.67 -2.43 -2.91
C ALA A 23 -28.46 -3.42 -3.78
N GLY A 24 -28.14 -3.52 -5.07
CA GLY A 24 -28.75 -4.47 -6.00
C GLY A 24 -28.27 -5.92 -5.84
N VAL A 25 -27.23 -6.18 -5.02
CA VAL A 25 -26.70 -7.53 -4.79
C VAL A 25 -27.66 -8.32 -3.90
N SER A 26 -28.57 -9.08 -4.53
CA SER A 26 -29.45 -10.03 -3.83
C SER A 26 -28.86 -11.45 -3.89
N GLY A 27 -28.32 -11.91 -2.76
CA GLY A 27 -27.67 -13.22 -2.62
C GLY A 27 -26.21 -13.25 -3.09
N ALA A 28 -25.47 -14.31 -2.73
CA ALA A 28 -24.03 -14.50 -2.99
C ALA A 28 -23.64 -14.66 -4.49
N THR A 29 -24.43 -14.09 -5.39
CA THR A 29 -24.06 -13.86 -6.78
C THR A 29 -22.75 -13.09 -6.77
N ARG A 30 -21.70 -13.72 -7.32
CA ARG A 30 -20.29 -13.30 -7.23
C ARG A 30 -20.17 -11.79 -7.40
N ARG A 31 -19.91 -11.07 -6.29
CA ARG A 31 -19.61 -9.63 -6.32
C ARG A 31 -18.60 -9.42 -7.45
N ARG A 32 -18.95 -8.58 -8.44
CA ARG A 32 -17.96 -8.16 -9.44
C ARG A 32 -16.84 -7.44 -8.71
N GLY A 33 -15.60 -7.80 -9.05
CA GLY A 33 -14.42 -7.33 -8.35
C GLY A 33 -14.34 -5.81 -8.44
N LEU A 34 -14.44 -5.12 -7.31
CA LEU A 34 -14.08 -3.71 -7.19
C LEU A 34 -12.83 -3.63 -6.34
N VAL A 35 -11.77 -3.04 -6.89
CA VAL A 35 -10.48 -2.87 -6.22
C VAL A 35 -10.41 -1.46 -5.66
N LEU A 36 -9.95 -1.35 -4.41
CA LEU A 36 -9.53 -0.09 -3.81
C LEU A 36 -8.00 -0.09 -3.72
N VAL A 37 -7.35 0.81 -4.43
CA VAL A 37 -5.94 1.12 -4.26
C VAL A 37 -5.82 2.26 -3.25
N HIS A 38 -4.82 2.25 -2.37
CA HIS A 38 -4.52 3.41 -1.54
C HIS A 38 -3.03 3.74 -1.50
N ASP A 39 -2.72 5.03 -1.57
CA ASP A 39 -1.39 5.61 -1.50
C ASP A 39 -1.43 6.89 -0.65
N LEU A 40 -1.53 6.69 0.67
CA LEU A 40 -1.49 7.81 1.61
C LEU A 40 -0.04 8.26 1.80
N ALA A 41 0.27 9.45 1.30
CA ALA A 41 1.60 10.03 1.32
C ALA A 41 1.96 10.42 2.76
N GLY A 42 2.85 9.63 3.36
CA GLY A 42 3.33 9.80 4.73
C GLY A 42 4.85 9.78 4.83
N GLU A 43 5.35 9.44 6.02
CA GLU A 43 6.81 9.39 6.28
C GLU A 43 7.49 8.22 5.55
N PHE A 44 6.73 7.17 5.21
CA PHE A 44 7.20 5.96 4.53
C PHE A 44 6.85 5.96 3.04
N ASP A 45 7.36 6.94 2.29
CA ASP A 45 7.25 6.99 0.83
C ASP A 45 8.58 7.38 0.18
N ALA A 46 9.47 6.39 0.02
CA ALA A 46 10.78 6.58 -0.58
C ALA A 46 10.68 7.18 -1.99
N ALA A 47 11.38 8.29 -2.21
CA ALA A 47 11.33 9.07 -3.45
C ALA A 47 9.92 9.52 -3.86
N SER A 48 8.97 9.55 -2.92
CA SER A 48 7.55 9.84 -3.17
C SER A 48 6.90 8.88 -4.19
N ALA A 49 7.37 7.63 -4.28
CA ALA A 49 6.95 6.71 -5.33
C ALA A 49 5.46 6.36 -5.26
N GLY A 50 4.90 6.16 -4.06
CA GLY A 50 3.48 5.95 -3.85
C GLY A 50 2.68 7.17 -4.32
N ALA A 51 3.01 8.34 -3.77
CA ALA A 51 2.33 9.59 -4.12
C ALA A 51 2.42 9.93 -5.63
N LEU A 52 3.57 9.65 -6.26
CA LEU A 52 3.75 9.84 -7.70
C LEU A 52 2.91 8.84 -8.51
N ALA A 53 2.73 7.61 -8.04
CA ALA A 53 1.88 6.62 -8.70
C ALA A 53 0.41 7.05 -8.69
N GLY A 54 -0.17 7.46 -7.55
CA GLY A 54 -1.55 7.97 -7.53
C GLY A 54 -1.71 9.27 -8.31
N ALA A 55 -0.76 10.20 -8.20
CA ALA A 55 -0.77 11.42 -8.99
C ALA A 55 -0.74 11.14 -10.51
N HIS A 56 0.02 10.12 -10.93
CA HIS A 56 0.04 9.67 -12.32
C HIS A 56 -1.32 9.10 -12.75
N LEU A 57 -1.93 8.23 -11.95
CA LEU A 57 -3.27 7.67 -12.23
C LEU A 57 -4.32 8.79 -12.37
N LEU A 58 -4.32 9.76 -11.46
CA LEU A 58 -5.25 10.90 -11.48
C LEU A 58 -5.03 11.83 -12.68
N ALA A 59 -3.80 11.89 -13.22
CA ALA A 59 -3.47 12.69 -14.40
C ALA A 59 -3.74 11.96 -15.71
N ALA A 60 -3.62 10.62 -15.73
CA ALA A 60 -3.68 9.81 -16.93
C ALA A 60 -5.08 9.23 -17.23
N LEU A 61 -5.88 8.95 -16.19
CA LEU A 61 -7.14 8.24 -16.32
C LEU A 61 -8.36 9.15 -16.07
N PRO A 62 -9.53 8.85 -16.68
CA PRO A 62 -10.79 9.46 -16.28
C PRO A 62 -11.06 9.22 -14.80
N GLN A 63 -11.37 10.28 -14.06
CA GLN A 63 -11.60 10.19 -12.62
C GLN A 63 -12.70 11.13 -12.14
N GLN A 64 -13.32 10.75 -11.03
CA GLN A 64 -14.22 11.59 -10.25
C GLN A 64 -14.01 11.37 -8.75
N VAL A 65 -14.07 12.45 -7.96
CA VAL A 65 -14.08 12.35 -6.50
C VAL A 65 -15.43 11.81 -6.05
N ILE A 66 -15.44 10.75 -5.26
CA ILE A 66 -16.66 10.13 -4.72
C ILE A 66 -16.79 10.29 -3.21
N ALA A 67 -15.68 10.54 -2.50
CA ALA A 67 -15.72 10.89 -1.09
C ALA A 67 -14.57 11.83 -0.70
N ARG A 68 -14.81 12.69 0.29
CA ARG A 68 -13.81 13.59 0.88
C ARG A 68 -13.72 13.34 2.37
N PHE A 69 -12.51 13.18 2.88
CA PHE A 69 -12.28 13.13 4.32
C PHE A 69 -12.04 14.53 4.88
N ASP A 70 -12.43 14.73 6.13
CA ASP A 70 -12.18 15.96 6.89
C ASP A 70 -10.70 16.08 7.25
N ALA A 71 -9.91 16.59 6.30
CA ALA A 71 -8.48 16.84 6.47
C ALA A 71 -8.19 17.83 7.60
N ASP A 72 -9.10 18.76 7.91
CA ASP A 72 -8.93 19.74 8.99
C ASP A 72 -8.88 19.06 10.37
N SER A 73 -9.66 17.99 10.55
CA SER A 73 -9.62 17.15 11.76
C SER A 73 -8.50 16.12 11.78
N LEU A 74 -7.86 15.83 10.63
CA LEU A 74 -6.95 14.69 10.47
C LEU A 74 -5.49 15.08 10.30
N VAL A 75 -5.19 16.29 9.84
CA VAL A 75 -3.84 16.72 9.45
C VAL A 75 -3.28 17.78 10.40
N ASP A 76 -2.03 17.63 10.82
CA ASP A 76 -1.27 18.67 11.51
C ASP A 76 -0.68 19.66 10.48
N TYR A 77 -1.38 20.77 10.28
CA TYR A 77 -0.95 21.87 9.40
C TYR A 77 0.39 22.50 9.81
N ARG A 78 0.89 22.28 11.04
CA ARG A 78 2.22 22.76 11.45
C ARG A 78 3.32 21.80 11.04
N GLY A 79 3.07 20.49 11.11
CA GLY A 79 3.95 19.45 10.60
C GLY A 79 3.99 19.45 9.07
N HIS A 80 2.82 19.58 8.45
CA HIS A 80 2.61 19.56 7.01
C HIS A 80 2.14 20.92 6.49
N ARG A 81 3.03 21.93 6.52
CA ARG A 81 2.66 23.30 6.13
C ARG A 81 2.24 23.36 4.65
N PRO A 82 1.00 23.74 4.36
CA PRO A 82 0.55 23.78 2.98
C PRO A 82 1.24 24.88 2.20
N ARG A 83 1.48 24.62 0.91
CA ARG A 83 2.13 25.58 0.02
C ARG A 83 1.19 26.73 -0.29
N MET A 84 1.73 27.94 -0.27
CA MET A 84 1.05 29.17 -0.68
C MET A 84 1.83 29.82 -1.81
N THR A 85 1.12 30.27 -2.85
CA THR A 85 1.72 31.06 -3.92
C THR A 85 1.56 32.53 -3.60
N PHE A 86 2.66 33.28 -3.61
CA PHE A 86 2.68 34.72 -3.42
C PHE A 86 3.11 35.40 -4.71
N HIS A 87 2.28 36.31 -5.24
CA HIS A 87 2.53 37.00 -6.49
C HIS A 87 2.50 38.53 -6.29
N GLY A 88 3.69 39.14 -6.28
CA GLY A 88 3.87 40.58 -6.11
C GLY A 88 3.65 41.02 -4.67
N ASP A 89 2.41 41.40 -4.34
CA ASP A 89 2.00 41.96 -3.05
C ASP A 89 0.84 41.20 -2.39
N ARG A 90 0.39 40.08 -2.98
CA ARG A 90 -0.73 39.28 -2.46
C ARG A 90 -0.45 37.78 -2.54
N TYR A 91 -1.10 37.04 -1.65
CA TYR A 91 -1.26 35.59 -1.80
C TYR A 91 -2.28 35.31 -2.91
N GLU A 92 -1.94 34.41 -3.82
CA GLU A 92 -2.75 34.05 -4.98
C GLU A 92 -3.46 32.72 -4.78
N SER A 93 -2.78 31.74 -4.21
CA SER A 93 -3.33 30.41 -4.00
C SER A 93 -2.79 29.74 -2.74
N PHE A 94 -3.54 28.76 -2.27
CA PHE A 94 -3.27 27.90 -1.12
C PHE A 94 -3.60 26.47 -1.53
N SER A 95 -2.63 25.57 -1.45
CA SER A 95 -2.82 24.15 -1.76
C SER A 95 -3.17 23.41 -0.47
N ALA A 96 -4.47 23.28 -0.18
CA ALA A 96 -4.94 22.56 1.01
C ALA A 96 -4.50 21.08 0.99
N PRO A 97 -4.20 20.47 2.15
CA PRO A 97 -4.07 19.04 2.24
C PRO A 97 -5.44 18.40 2.01
N GLU A 98 -5.47 17.34 1.20
CA GLU A 98 -6.69 16.62 0.87
C GLU A 98 -6.47 15.13 1.10
N ILE A 99 -7.54 14.45 1.51
CA ILE A 99 -7.63 13.00 1.56
C ILE A 99 -8.95 12.64 0.90
N GLN A 100 -8.87 12.03 -0.29
CA GLN A 100 -10.02 11.85 -1.17
C GLN A 100 -10.09 10.42 -1.69
N LEU A 101 -11.31 9.96 -1.86
CA LEU A 101 -11.61 8.72 -2.55
C LEU A 101 -12.07 9.06 -3.96
N TYR A 102 -11.37 8.55 -4.95
CA TYR A 102 -11.64 8.72 -6.37
C TYR A 102 -12.20 7.43 -6.95
N ALA A 103 -13.11 7.53 -7.90
CA ALA A 103 -13.45 6.48 -8.83
C ALA A 103 -12.75 6.77 -10.16
N LEU A 104 -12.00 5.78 -10.65
CA LEU A 104 -11.26 5.84 -11.91
C LEU A 104 -11.74 4.73 -12.84
N GLU A 105 -11.52 4.91 -14.13
CA GLU A 105 -11.69 3.88 -15.16
C GLU A 105 -10.33 3.58 -15.79
N ASP A 106 -9.97 2.31 -15.91
CA ASP A 106 -8.77 1.91 -16.66
C ASP A 106 -8.98 2.02 -18.18
N ASP A 107 -7.96 1.70 -18.97
CA ASP A 107 -8.03 1.75 -20.43
C ASP A 107 -9.05 0.75 -21.03
N ALA A 108 -9.48 -0.26 -20.27
CA ALA A 108 -10.53 -1.20 -20.64
C ALA A 108 -11.92 -0.73 -20.18
N GLY A 109 -12.02 0.40 -19.47
CA GLY A 109 -13.25 0.92 -18.89
C GLY A 109 -13.69 0.19 -17.62
N GLU A 110 -12.82 -0.60 -16.99
CA GLU A 110 -13.13 -1.25 -15.72
C GLU A 110 -12.94 -0.25 -14.57
N PRO A 111 -13.97 -0.08 -13.71
CA PRO A 111 -13.89 0.87 -12.63
C PRO A 111 -13.06 0.33 -11.45
N PHE A 112 -12.22 1.18 -10.89
CA PHE A 112 -11.55 0.93 -9.62
C PHE A 112 -11.52 2.20 -8.76
N LEU A 113 -11.22 2.04 -7.48
CA LEU A 113 -11.16 3.14 -6.53
C LEU A 113 -9.70 3.46 -6.16
N LEU A 114 -9.41 4.73 -5.93
CA LEU A 114 -8.14 5.20 -5.40
C LEU A 114 -8.39 6.08 -4.17
N LEU A 115 -7.86 5.70 -3.02
CA LEU A 115 -7.77 6.56 -1.84
C LEU A 115 -6.40 7.22 -1.83
N HIS A 116 -6.38 8.51 -2.19
CA HIS A 116 -5.16 9.29 -2.40
C HIS A 116 -5.17 10.56 -1.56
N GLY A 117 -4.00 10.97 -1.08
CA GLY A 117 -3.83 12.17 -0.28
C GLY A 117 -2.72 12.06 0.75
N VAL A 118 -2.72 12.96 1.72
CA VAL A 118 -1.79 12.93 2.84
C VAL A 118 -2.15 11.83 3.84
N GLU A 119 -1.16 11.22 4.48
CA GLU A 119 -1.40 10.34 5.63
C GLU A 119 -1.99 11.16 6.80
N PRO A 120 -3.08 10.70 7.45
CA PRO A 120 -3.60 11.36 8.64
C PRO A 120 -2.55 11.42 9.76
N ASP A 121 -2.40 12.58 10.40
CA ASP A 121 -1.60 12.73 11.61
C ASP A 121 -2.36 12.27 12.87
N PHE A 122 -3.70 12.33 12.82
CA PHE A 122 -4.57 12.07 13.96
C PHE A 122 -5.66 11.03 13.67
N ALA A 123 -6.26 10.50 14.74
CA ALA A 123 -7.50 9.72 14.70
C ALA A 123 -7.45 8.46 13.80
N TRP A 124 -6.31 7.77 13.70
CA TRP A 124 -6.10 6.59 12.85
C TRP A 124 -7.19 5.51 12.99
N GLU A 125 -7.53 5.10 14.21
CA GLU A 125 -8.59 4.10 14.44
C GLU A 125 -9.94 4.54 13.86
N ARG A 126 -10.28 5.82 14.00
CA ARG A 126 -11.53 6.40 13.48
C ARG A 126 -11.47 6.54 11.95
N PHE A 127 -10.32 6.90 11.40
CA PHE A 127 -10.08 6.97 9.97
C PHE A 127 -10.18 5.59 9.31
N VAL A 128 -9.50 4.59 9.86
CA VAL A 128 -9.55 3.20 9.38
C VAL A 128 -10.97 2.63 9.48
N ALA A 129 -11.70 2.90 10.56
CA ALA A 129 -13.11 2.52 10.68
C ALA A 129 -14.00 3.19 9.62
N ALA A 130 -13.73 4.46 9.27
CA ALA A 130 -14.45 5.16 8.22
C ALA A 130 -14.14 4.57 6.83
N VAL A 131 -12.87 4.27 6.54
CA VAL A 131 -12.45 3.56 5.32
C VAL A 131 -13.11 2.18 5.25
N GLY A 132 -13.14 1.42 6.35
CA GLY A 132 -13.82 0.13 6.43
C GLY A 132 -15.32 0.24 6.10
N GLY A 133 -15.99 1.27 6.62
CA GLY A 133 -17.38 1.56 6.28
C GLY A 133 -17.59 1.90 4.79
N LEU A 134 -16.65 2.60 4.15
CA LEU A 134 -16.69 2.86 2.70
C LEU A 134 -16.49 1.56 1.89
N VAL A 135 -15.51 0.74 2.28
CA VAL A 135 -15.22 -0.56 1.67
C VAL A 135 -16.48 -1.44 1.64
N GLU A 136 -17.19 -1.53 2.77
CA GLU A 136 -18.44 -2.28 2.87
C GLU A 136 -19.56 -1.67 2.01
N ARG A 137 -19.78 -0.35 2.12
CA ARG A 137 -20.89 0.33 1.43
C ARG A 137 -20.76 0.36 -0.08
N LEU A 138 -19.53 0.46 -0.59
CA LEU A 138 -19.25 0.53 -2.03
C LEU A 138 -19.10 -0.88 -2.65
N GLY A 139 -19.06 -1.93 -1.82
CA GLY A 139 -18.90 -3.30 -2.28
C GLY A 139 -17.49 -3.58 -2.80
N VAL A 140 -16.46 -3.02 -2.15
CA VAL A 140 -15.05 -3.29 -2.45
C VAL A 140 -14.72 -4.74 -2.10
N THR A 141 -14.04 -5.42 -3.02
CA THR A 141 -13.72 -6.86 -2.90
C THR A 141 -12.25 -7.13 -2.62
N SER A 142 -11.38 -6.17 -2.91
CA SER A 142 -9.95 -6.24 -2.65
C SER A 142 -9.40 -4.85 -2.38
N VAL A 143 -8.46 -4.77 -1.45
CA VAL A 143 -7.72 -3.53 -1.12
C VAL A 143 -6.24 -3.77 -1.43
N VAL A 144 -5.62 -2.85 -2.13
CA VAL A 144 -4.20 -2.87 -2.50
C VAL A 144 -3.53 -1.64 -1.89
N ALA A 145 -2.51 -1.88 -1.07
CA ALA A 145 -1.70 -0.83 -0.46
C ALA A 145 -0.45 -0.59 -1.31
N LEU A 146 -0.18 0.66 -1.68
CA LEU A 146 1.08 1.05 -2.31
C LEU A 146 1.96 1.76 -1.29
N GLN A 147 3.18 1.26 -1.10
CA GLN A 147 4.17 1.79 -0.17
C GLN A 147 5.57 1.67 -0.77
N ALA A 148 6.44 2.61 -0.43
CA ALA A 148 7.83 2.61 -0.88
C ALA A 148 8.78 2.78 0.30
N ILE A 149 9.67 1.80 0.48
CA ILE A 149 10.58 1.73 1.61
C ILE A 149 12.02 1.87 1.08
N PRO A 150 12.85 2.76 1.66
CA PRO A 150 14.23 2.90 1.22
C PRO A 150 15.01 1.65 1.60
N MET A 151 15.68 1.06 0.60
CA MET A 151 16.49 -0.15 0.76
C MET A 151 17.89 0.08 0.20
N PRO A 152 18.92 -0.63 0.71
CA PRO A 152 20.28 -0.58 0.18
C PRO A 152 20.35 -1.39 -1.13
N VAL A 153 19.70 -0.89 -2.18
CA VAL A 153 19.71 -1.45 -3.53
C VAL A 153 20.25 -0.41 -4.50
N PRO A 154 21.01 -0.81 -5.53
CA PRO A 154 21.50 0.13 -6.53
C PRO A 154 20.38 0.51 -7.50
N HIS A 155 20.38 1.75 -7.98
CA HIS A 155 19.44 2.17 -9.02
C HIS A 155 19.73 1.51 -10.38
N THR A 156 20.93 0.95 -10.58
CA THR A 156 21.34 0.23 -11.80
C THR A 156 20.85 -1.23 -11.86
N ARG A 157 19.91 -1.60 -10.98
CA ARG A 157 19.23 -2.89 -10.99
C ARG A 157 17.72 -2.67 -10.94
N PRO A 158 16.93 -3.65 -11.42
CA PRO A 158 15.48 -3.55 -11.42
C PRO A 158 14.92 -3.27 -10.02
N VAL A 159 13.89 -2.43 -9.95
CA VAL A 159 13.18 -2.15 -8.70
C VAL A 159 12.57 -3.44 -8.16
N THR A 160 12.83 -3.73 -6.89
CA THR A 160 12.28 -4.93 -6.22
C THR A 160 10.93 -4.60 -5.58
N VAL A 161 9.93 -5.44 -5.81
CA VAL A 161 8.63 -5.37 -5.13
C VAL A 161 8.56 -6.46 -4.07
N THR A 162 8.26 -6.07 -2.83
CA THR A 162 7.93 -7.00 -1.74
C THR A 162 6.44 -6.93 -1.48
N ALA A 163 5.74 -8.04 -1.65
CA ALA A 163 4.29 -8.11 -1.46
C ALA A 163 3.93 -8.95 -0.23
N HIS A 164 2.86 -8.55 0.46
CA HIS A 164 2.20 -9.30 1.52
C HIS A 164 0.70 -9.26 1.28
N ALA A 165 0.00 -10.34 1.60
CA ALA A 165 -1.43 -10.43 1.38
C ALA A 165 -2.07 -11.43 2.34
N THR A 166 -3.38 -11.26 2.59
CA THR A 166 -4.20 -12.24 3.30
C THR A 166 -4.41 -13.53 2.52
N ARG A 167 -4.18 -13.50 1.20
CA ARG A 167 -4.28 -14.64 0.28
C ARG A 167 -3.01 -14.72 -0.56
N ARG A 168 -2.26 -15.82 -0.43
CA ARG A 168 -0.99 -16.03 -1.14
C ARG A 168 -1.12 -15.95 -2.67
N ALA A 169 -2.23 -16.41 -3.24
CA ALA A 169 -2.47 -16.37 -4.69
C ALA A 169 -2.37 -14.95 -5.28
N LEU A 170 -2.77 -13.92 -4.53
CA LEU A 170 -2.70 -12.53 -4.98
C LEU A 170 -1.26 -12.02 -5.13
N ILE A 171 -0.31 -12.60 -4.40
CA ILE A 171 1.11 -12.23 -4.47
C ILE A 171 1.71 -12.73 -5.79
N GLU A 172 1.36 -13.95 -6.21
CA GLU A 172 1.91 -14.52 -7.45
C GLU A 172 1.37 -13.79 -8.68
N GLU A 173 0.06 -13.54 -8.72
CA GLU A 173 -0.58 -12.76 -9.80
C GLU A 173 0.03 -11.37 -9.94
N LEU A 174 0.28 -10.68 -8.82
CA LEU A 174 0.93 -9.37 -8.82
C LEU A 174 2.38 -9.44 -9.31
N ARG A 175 3.11 -10.51 -8.94
CA ARG A 175 4.50 -10.71 -9.35
C ARG A 175 4.61 -10.93 -10.86
N GLU A 176 3.77 -11.78 -11.43
CA GLU A 176 3.71 -12.03 -12.88
C GLU A 176 3.36 -10.76 -13.66
N ALA A 177 2.38 -9.99 -13.18
CA ALA A 177 2.01 -8.71 -13.79
C ALA A 177 3.16 -7.70 -13.73
N ALA A 178 3.84 -7.56 -12.58
CA ALA A 178 4.96 -6.64 -12.42
C ALA A 178 6.15 -6.99 -13.34
N GLU A 179 6.41 -8.27 -13.58
CA GLU A 179 7.45 -8.71 -14.51
C GLU A 179 7.15 -8.32 -15.96
N ALA A 180 5.88 -8.40 -16.39
CA ALA A 180 5.47 -7.99 -17.74
C ALA A 180 5.71 -6.49 -18.01
N HIS A 181 5.60 -5.64 -16.98
CA HIS A 181 5.72 -4.18 -17.10
C HIS A 181 7.12 -3.62 -16.73
N ARG A 182 8.09 -4.48 -16.39
CA ARG A 182 9.42 -4.06 -15.90
C ARG A 182 10.30 -3.40 -16.96
N THR A 183 10.08 -3.72 -18.25
CA THR A 183 10.94 -3.30 -19.37
C THR A 183 10.97 -1.78 -19.59
N GLU A 184 9.93 -1.04 -19.22
CA GLU A 184 9.79 0.40 -19.52
C GLU A 184 10.57 1.31 -18.54
N VAL A 185 10.81 0.85 -17.30
CA VAL A 185 11.47 1.65 -16.25
C VAL A 185 12.99 1.60 -16.39
N ASP A 186 13.54 0.45 -16.81
CA ASP A 186 14.99 0.24 -16.94
C ASP A 186 15.63 1.15 -18.01
N GLU A 187 14.88 1.56 -19.04
CA GLU A 187 15.38 2.45 -20.10
C GLU A 187 15.63 3.90 -19.63
N GLN A 188 14.98 4.35 -18.57
CA GLN A 188 15.06 5.74 -18.10
C GLN A 188 16.27 6.00 -17.19
N ILE A 189 16.83 4.97 -16.57
CA ILE A 189 17.88 5.08 -15.54
C ILE A 189 19.31 5.25 -16.15
N ALA A 190 19.52 4.88 -17.41
CA ALA A 190 20.84 4.78 -18.03
C ALA A 190 21.58 6.12 -18.34
N ARG A 191 21.22 7.25 -17.70
CA ARG A 191 21.74 8.59 -18.07
C ARG A 191 22.43 9.41 -16.97
N SER A 192 22.98 8.80 -15.92
CA SER A 192 23.75 9.57 -14.92
C SER A 192 25.11 8.94 -14.58
N PRO A 193 26.21 9.72 -14.57
CA PRO A 193 27.50 9.26 -14.09
C PRO A 193 27.76 9.69 -12.63
N GLU A 194 27.73 8.80 -11.63
CA GLU A 194 28.38 9.07 -10.31
C GLU A 194 28.57 7.88 -9.34
N ASN A 195 29.58 8.02 -8.46
CA ASN A 195 30.01 7.18 -7.31
C ASN A 195 30.06 5.65 -7.50
N THR A 196 30.92 5.22 -8.42
CA THR A 196 31.09 3.82 -8.86
C THR A 196 31.35 2.82 -7.74
N ALA A 197 32.11 3.17 -6.68
CA ALA A 197 32.50 2.18 -5.66
C ALA A 197 31.33 1.72 -4.75
N VAL A 198 30.46 2.65 -4.34
CA VAL A 198 29.29 2.33 -3.52
C VAL A 198 28.24 1.60 -4.36
N VAL A 199 28.00 2.09 -5.58
CA VAL A 199 27.08 1.43 -6.52
C VAL A 199 27.56 0.01 -6.83
N ALA A 200 28.83 -0.19 -7.17
CA ALA A 200 29.38 -1.52 -7.43
C ALA A 200 29.26 -2.46 -6.22
N SER A 201 29.42 -1.96 -4.99
CA SER A 201 29.20 -2.75 -3.79
C SER A 201 27.72 -3.16 -3.63
N LEU A 202 26.78 -2.25 -3.90
CA LEU A 202 25.35 -2.53 -3.84
C LEU A 202 24.90 -3.47 -4.96
N GLU A 203 25.46 -3.33 -6.15
CA GLU A 203 25.29 -4.27 -7.28
C GLU A 203 25.76 -5.66 -6.91
N GLN A 204 26.97 -5.80 -6.35
CA GLN A 204 27.49 -7.10 -5.93
C GLN A 204 26.60 -7.75 -4.84
N GLN A 205 26.09 -6.97 -3.89
CA GLN A 205 25.17 -7.46 -2.86
C GLN A 205 23.83 -7.91 -3.46
N TYR A 206 23.26 -7.12 -4.37
CA TYR A 206 22.02 -7.42 -5.07
C TYR A 206 22.13 -8.71 -5.90
N ASP A 207 23.20 -8.82 -6.69
CA ASP A 207 23.44 -9.95 -7.58
C ASP A 207 23.65 -11.24 -6.76
N GLN A 208 24.35 -11.17 -5.62
CA GLN A 208 24.50 -12.30 -4.67
C GLN A 208 23.16 -12.72 -4.06
N PHE A 209 22.35 -11.76 -3.62
CA PHE A 209 21.03 -12.02 -3.04
C PHE A 209 20.08 -12.69 -4.06
N THR A 210 20.05 -12.18 -5.29
CA THR A 210 19.20 -12.69 -6.37
C THR A 210 19.62 -14.09 -6.82
N ALA A 211 20.93 -14.32 -7.00
CA ALA A 211 21.46 -15.65 -7.32
C ALA A 211 21.15 -16.69 -6.23
N GLY A 212 21.10 -16.27 -4.95
CA GLY A 212 20.66 -17.12 -3.85
C GLY A 212 19.19 -17.53 -3.94
N ARG A 213 18.33 -16.67 -4.49
CA ARG A 213 16.87 -16.88 -4.63
C ARG A 213 16.49 -17.68 -5.89
N GLU A 214 17.25 -17.57 -6.97
CA GLU A 214 17.09 -18.45 -8.15
C GLU A 214 17.57 -19.88 -7.86
N GLY A 215 18.56 -20.06 -6.98
CA GLY A 215 19.10 -21.36 -6.59
C GLY A 215 18.38 -22.04 -5.41
N ARG A 216 17.56 -21.30 -4.66
CA ARG A 216 16.77 -21.80 -3.53
C ARG A 216 15.45 -21.04 -3.48
N ASP A 217 14.34 -21.75 -3.44
CA ASP A 217 13.11 -21.24 -2.83
C ASP A 217 13.47 -20.79 -1.40
N LEU A 218 13.77 -19.49 -1.23
CA LEU A 218 14.29 -18.88 0.00
C LEU A 218 13.17 -18.32 0.89
N LEU A 219 11.92 -18.52 0.48
CA LEU A 219 10.86 -18.89 1.42
C LEU A 219 10.78 -20.41 1.38
N GLY A 220 11.91 -21.07 1.70
CA GLY A 220 11.92 -22.51 1.88
C GLY A 220 10.75 -22.86 2.79
N ASP A 221 10.08 -23.98 2.49
CA ASP A 221 9.05 -24.61 3.32
C ASP A 221 9.06 -23.91 4.67
N VAL A 222 8.07 -23.03 4.91
CA VAL A 222 7.86 -22.52 6.27
C VAL A 222 7.81 -23.82 7.05
N ALA A 223 8.91 -24.15 7.74
CA ALA A 223 9.02 -25.42 8.43
C ALA A 223 7.75 -25.44 9.26
N GLU A 224 6.86 -26.36 8.91
CA GLU A 224 5.46 -26.37 9.33
C GLU A 224 5.49 -25.94 10.78
N VAL A 225 4.92 -24.75 11.10
CA VAL A 225 5.07 -24.19 12.44
C VAL A 225 4.63 -25.31 13.38
N PRO A 226 5.52 -25.85 14.24
CA PRO A 226 5.22 -27.09 14.92
C PRO A 226 3.92 -26.92 15.66
N SER A 227 3.07 -27.93 15.56
CA SER A 227 1.78 -27.90 16.24
C SER A 227 2.00 -27.65 17.74
N GLY A 228 1.01 -27.06 18.41
CA GLY A 228 1.10 -26.83 19.85
C GLY A 228 1.40 -28.11 20.67
N GLU A 229 1.02 -29.27 20.14
CA GLU A 229 1.34 -30.58 20.73
C GLU A 229 2.83 -30.96 20.57
N GLU A 230 3.44 -30.68 19.42
CA GLU A 230 4.87 -30.93 19.19
C GLU A 230 5.75 -30.02 20.05
N ILE A 231 5.37 -28.75 20.20
CA ILE A 231 6.05 -27.80 21.08
C ILE A 231 5.91 -28.25 22.55
N GLY A 232 4.73 -28.72 22.94
CA GLY A 232 4.48 -29.29 24.27
C GLY A 232 5.36 -30.52 24.55
N ALA A 233 5.46 -31.44 23.60
CA ALA A 233 6.25 -32.66 23.74
C ALA A 233 7.77 -32.39 23.83
N GLU A 234 8.29 -31.41 23.08
CA GLU A 234 9.69 -30.97 23.22
C GLU A 234 9.95 -30.29 24.57
N PHE A 235 8.99 -29.51 25.06
CA PHE A 235 9.11 -28.84 26.35
C PHE A 235 9.09 -29.83 27.53
N GLU A 236 8.23 -30.84 27.49
CA GLU A 236 8.21 -31.92 28.51
C GLU A 236 9.52 -32.72 28.51
N ARG A 237 10.09 -32.98 27.33
CA ARG A 237 11.37 -33.68 27.19
C ARG A 237 12.53 -32.87 27.78
N PHE A 238 12.55 -31.57 27.52
CA PHE A 238 13.55 -30.65 28.09
C PHE A 238 13.46 -30.58 29.63
N LEU A 239 12.25 -30.55 30.18
CA LEU A 239 12.05 -30.56 31.63
C LEU A 239 12.49 -31.89 32.26
N ALA A 240 12.19 -33.03 31.61
CA ALA A 240 12.64 -34.34 32.08
C ALA A 240 14.18 -34.49 32.06
N GLU A 241 14.87 -33.87 31.08
CA GLU A 241 16.34 -33.80 31.05
C GLU A 241 16.90 -32.91 32.17
N GLN A 242 16.26 -31.77 32.47
CA GLN A 242 16.65 -30.93 33.59
C GLN A 242 16.43 -31.59 34.95
N GLU A 243 15.34 -32.33 35.13
CA GLU A 243 15.09 -33.08 36.37
C GLU A 243 16.10 -34.20 36.59
N ARG A 244 16.56 -34.86 35.52
CA ARG A 244 17.68 -35.82 35.60
C ARG A 244 19.00 -35.14 35.95
N HIS A 245 19.27 -33.96 35.41
CA HIS A 245 20.48 -33.18 35.71
C HIS A 245 20.49 -32.54 37.10
N ARG A 246 19.34 -32.46 37.77
CA ARG A 246 19.19 -31.90 39.13
C ARG A 246 19.17 -32.97 40.22
N GLY A 247 19.22 -34.25 39.83
CA GLY A 247 19.26 -35.42 40.71
C GLY A 247 20.64 -36.10 40.83
N GLU A 248 21.68 -35.56 40.19
CA GLU A 248 23.10 -35.87 40.43
C GLU A 248 23.75 -34.77 41.29
#